data_AF-A0A0A0D165-F1
#
_entry.id   AF-A0A0A0D165-F1
#
_cell.length_a   1.000
_cell.length_b   1.000
_cell.length_c   1.000
_cell.angle_alpha   90.00
_cell.angle_beta   90.00
_cell.angle_gamma   90.00
#
_symmetry.space_group_name_H-M   'P 1'
#
loop_
_entity.id
_entity.type
_entity.pdbx_description
1 polymer ?
#
loop_
_entity_poly.entity_id
_entity_poly.type
_entity_poly.pdbx_seq_one_letter_code
_entity_poly.pdbx_strand_id
1 'polypeptide(L)'
;VEELADPTAHAEVLAIREAGRLRGRPRLPDCDLYVTLEPCALCAGAISFARIRRLVFAAPDPKGGAVLHGPRFFEQKTCHHRPQVEQAPGAEEAGELLRAFFRARR
;
A
#
# COMPACT_ATOMS: atom_id res chain seq x y z
N VAL A 1 7.68 -0.58 11.10
CA VAL A 1 7.68 -1.95 11.66
C VAL A 1 8.60 -2.07 12.87
N GLU A 2 9.90 -1.80 12.71
CA GLU A 2 10.90 -2.00 13.77
C GLU A 2 10.74 -1.02 14.94
N GLU A 3 10.55 0.27 14.65
CA GLU A 3 10.38 1.32 15.68
C GLU A 3 9.18 1.06 16.60
N LEU A 4 8.08 0.58 16.02
CA LEU A 4 6.85 0.29 16.76
C LEU A 4 6.76 -1.17 17.24
N ALA A 5 7.77 -1.99 16.95
CA ALA A 5 7.76 -3.45 17.17
C ALA A 5 6.46 -4.13 16.69
N ASP A 6 5.84 -3.60 15.62
CA ASP A 6 4.56 -4.03 15.08
C ASP A 6 4.75 -4.47 13.62
N PRO A 7 4.62 -5.78 13.31
CA PRO A 7 4.78 -6.30 11.95
C PRO A 7 3.70 -5.81 10.98
N THR A 8 2.62 -5.21 11.48
CA THR A 8 1.55 -4.63 10.66
C THR A 8 1.69 -3.12 10.46
N ALA A 9 2.66 -2.47 11.11
CA ALA A 9 2.90 -1.03 11.02
C ALA A 9 3.60 -0.62 9.72
N HIS A 10 2.95 -0.93 8.61
CA HIS A 10 3.24 -0.46 7.27
C HIS A 10 2.57 0.90 7.04
N ALA A 11 3.14 1.72 6.16
CA ALA A 11 2.66 3.08 5.91
C ALA A 11 1.17 3.10 5.52
N GLU A 12 0.74 2.16 4.67
CA GLU A 12 -0.62 2.01 4.19
C GLU A 12 -1.60 1.70 5.32
N VAL A 13 -1.22 0.76 6.19
CA VAL A 13 -2.05 0.33 7.33
C VAL A 13 -2.18 1.47 8.34
N LEU A 14 -1.08 2.15 8.65
CA LEU A 14 -1.09 3.30 9.57
C LEU A 14 -1.95 4.45 9.01
N ALA A 15 -1.81 4.77 7.72
CA ALA A 15 -2.61 5.81 7.07
C ALA A 15 -4.11 5.47 7.06
N ILE A 16 -4.48 4.23 6.73
CA ILE A 16 -5.88 3.76 6.76
C ILE A 16 -6.46 3.84 8.17
N ARG A 17 -5.72 3.40 9.19
CA ARG A 17 -6.15 3.47 10.60
C ARG A 17 -6.43 4.90 11.03
N GLU A 18 -5.51 5.82 10.72
CA GLU A 18 -5.66 7.22 11.09
C GLU A 18 -6.82 7.88 10.34
N ALA A 19 -6.97 7.63 9.04
CA ALA A 19 -8.10 8.12 8.26
C ALA A 19 -9.45 7.61 8.81
N GLY A 20 -9.52 6.33 9.19
CA GLY A 20 -10.71 5.75 9.83
C GLY A 20 -11.05 6.42 11.17
N ARG A 21 -10.03 6.69 11.99
CA ARG A 21 -10.18 7.41 13.27
C ARG A 21 -10.70 8.83 13.06
N LEU A 22 -10.11 9.59 12.13
CA LEU A 22 -10.50 10.96 11.81
C LEU A 22 -11.92 11.05 11.24
N ARG A 23 -12.35 10.04 10.47
CA ARG A 23 -13.68 10.00 9.84
C ARG A 23 -14.75 9.32 10.71
N GLY A 24 -14.36 8.69 11.82
CA GLY A 24 -15.26 7.93 12.68
C GLY A 24 -15.92 6.73 11.99
N ARG A 25 -15.28 6.13 10.98
CA ARG A 25 -15.82 4.99 10.23
C ARG A 25 -14.73 4.06 9.70
N PRO A 26 -14.98 2.75 9.60
CA PRO A 26 -13.98 1.77 9.14
C PRO A 26 -13.83 1.70 7.61
N ARG A 27 -14.79 2.25 6.86
CA ARG A 27 -14.80 2.25 5.40
C ARG A 27 -14.59 3.66 4.87
N LEU A 28 -13.76 3.79 3.85
CA LEU A 28 -13.25 5.02 3.27
C LEU A 28 -13.47 5.05 1.74
N PRO A 29 -14.73 4.87 1.26
CA PRO A 29 -15.04 4.74 -0.18
C PRO A 29 -14.86 6.02 -0.99
N ASP A 30 -14.61 7.14 -0.34
CA ASP A 30 -14.34 8.45 -0.92
C ASP A 30 -12.85 8.81 -0.92
N CYS A 31 -12.00 7.99 -0.30
CA CYS A 31 -10.57 8.27 -0.14
C CYS A 31 -9.71 7.65 -1.25
N ASP A 32 -8.65 8.37 -1.59
CA ASP A 32 -7.55 7.91 -2.43
C ASP A 32 -6.31 7.70 -1.56
N LEU A 33 -5.59 6.61 -1.79
CA LEU A 33 -4.37 6.26 -1.06
C LEU A 33 -3.17 6.38 -1.99
N TYR A 34 -2.19 7.19 -1.58
CA TYR A 34 -0.93 7.40 -2.28
C TYR A 34 0.21 6.77 -1.50
N VAL A 35 1.02 5.96 -2.17
CA VAL A 35 2.14 5.23 -1.54
C VAL A 35 3.37 5.25 -2.45
N THR A 36 4.57 5.25 -1.89
CA THR A 36 5.81 5.36 -2.69
C THR A 36 6.26 4.02 -3.29
N LEU A 37 5.87 2.90 -2.68
CA LEU A 37 6.20 1.55 -3.13
C LEU A 37 4.91 0.74 -3.32
N GLU A 38 4.93 -0.21 -4.24
CA GLU A 38 3.85 -1.15 -4.46
C GLU A 38 3.44 -1.87 -3.16
N PRO A 39 2.15 -1.85 -2.77
CA PRO A 39 1.69 -2.51 -1.54
C PRO A 39 1.92 -4.02 -1.51
N CYS A 40 2.31 -4.52 -0.35
CA CYS A 40 2.39 -5.96 -0.08
C CYS A 40 1.01 -6.59 0.16
N ALA A 41 0.95 -7.92 0.34
CA ALA A 41 -0.32 -8.65 0.49
C ALA A 41 -1.15 -8.21 1.70
N LEU A 42 -0.50 -7.90 2.83
CA LEU A 42 -1.15 -7.35 4.02
C LEU A 42 -1.87 -6.04 3.69
N CYS A 43 -1.15 -5.11 3.05
CA CYS A 43 -1.64 -3.78 2.74
C CYS A 43 -2.73 -3.83 1.67
N ALA A 44 -2.59 -4.66 0.64
CA ALA A 44 -3.63 -4.87 -0.37
C ALA A 44 -4.95 -5.38 0.25
N GLY A 45 -4.87 -6.30 1.22
CA GLY A 45 -6.03 -6.75 2.00
C GLY A 45 -6.67 -5.60 2.80
N ALA A 46 -5.86 -4.83 3.52
CA ALA A 46 -6.33 -3.68 4.29
C ALA A 46 -7.03 -2.63 3.40
N ILE A 47 -6.47 -2.32 2.24
CA ILE A 47 -7.04 -1.40 1.23
C ILE A 47 -8.41 -1.88 0.77
N SER A 48 -8.54 -3.18 0.46
CA SER A 48 -9.82 -3.79 0.06
C SER A 48 -10.86 -3.71 1.18
N PHE A 49 -10.50 -4.07 2.42
CA PHE A 49 -11.42 -4.00 3.56
C PHE A 49 -11.86 -2.58 3.90
N ALA A 50 -10.95 -1.62 3.81
CA ALA A 50 -11.22 -0.20 4.01
C ALA A 50 -12.02 0.41 2.86
N ARG A 51 -12.27 -0.31 1.76
CA ARG A 51 -13.04 0.15 0.61
C ARG A 51 -12.45 1.39 -0.08
N ILE A 52 -11.13 1.56 -0.04
CA ILE A 52 -10.46 2.69 -0.69
C ILE A 52 -10.88 2.81 -2.16
N ARG A 53 -11.15 4.03 -2.63
CA ARG A 53 -11.64 4.27 -4.00
C ARG A 53 -10.53 4.04 -5.02
N ARG A 54 -9.37 4.65 -4.78
CA ARG A 54 -8.22 4.61 -5.68
C ARG A 54 -6.93 4.39 -4.90
N LEU A 55 -6.08 3.52 -5.44
CA LEU A 55 -4.72 3.29 -5.00
C LEU A 55 -3.78 3.83 -6.07
N VAL A 56 -2.87 4.70 -5.66
CA VAL A 56 -1.79 5.23 -6.50
C VAL A 56 -0.46 4.86 -5.86
N PHE A 57 0.41 4.15 -6.59
CA PHE A 57 1.76 3.83 -6.10
C PHE A 57 2.84 4.22 -7.12
N ALA A 58 4.05 4.56 -6.66
CA ALA A 58 5.14 4.96 -7.56
C ALA A 58 6.00 3.77 -8.03
N ALA A 59 6.87 3.24 -7.17
CA ALA A 59 7.80 2.18 -7.54
C ALA A 59 7.14 0.79 -7.51
N PRO A 60 7.34 -0.07 -8.52
CA PRO A 60 6.94 -1.48 -8.43
C PRO A 60 7.82 -2.23 -7.42
N ASP A 61 7.28 -3.29 -6.81
CA ASP A 61 8.03 -4.20 -5.94
C ASP A 61 7.95 -5.65 -6.48
N PRO A 62 8.89 -6.05 -7.36
CA PRO A 62 8.94 -7.40 -7.88
C PRO A 62 9.15 -8.50 -6.83
N LYS A 63 9.62 -8.15 -5.63
CA LYS A 63 9.97 -9.12 -4.57
C LYS A 63 8.83 -9.31 -3.57
N GLY A 64 8.19 -8.23 -3.14
CA GLY A 64 7.18 -8.22 -2.07
C GLY A 64 5.81 -7.67 -2.47
N GLY A 65 5.68 -7.11 -3.66
CA GLY A 65 4.46 -6.49 -4.16
C GLY A 65 3.34 -7.49 -4.39
N ALA A 66 2.11 -7.05 -4.12
CA ALA A 66 0.90 -7.84 -4.27
C ALA A 66 -0.16 -7.21 -5.17
N VAL A 67 0.17 -6.10 -5.85
CA VAL A 67 -0.77 -5.38 -6.73
C VAL A 67 -0.51 -5.76 -8.18
N LEU A 68 0.71 -5.50 -8.67
CA LEU A 68 1.19 -5.91 -9.98
C LEU A 68 1.98 -7.23 -9.91
N HIS A 69 2.62 -7.51 -8.78
CA HIS A 69 3.44 -8.70 -8.58
C HIS A 69 2.77 -9.70 -7.63
N GLY A 70 3.51 -10.76 -7.28
CA GLY A 70 3.12 -11.76 -6.30
C GLY A 70 1.69 -12.28 -6.54
N PRO A 71 0.79 -12.22 -5.53
CA PRO A 71 -0.55 -12.77 -5.63
C PRO A 71 -1.53 -11.94 -6.48
N ARG A 72 -1.17 -10.73 -6.95
CA ARG A 72 -2.10 -9.83 -7.68
C ARG A 72 -3.46 -9.74 -7.00
N PHE A 73 -3.44 -9.32 -5.74
CA PHE A 73 -4.52 -9.50 -4.77
C PHE A 73 -5.89 -9.01 -5.27
N PHE A 74 -5.94 -7.88 -5.98
CA PHE A 74 -7.20 -7.34 -6.49
C PHE A 74 -7.79 -8.16 -7.66
N GLU A 75 -7.01 -9.00 -8.33
CA GLU A 75 -7.49 -9.91 -9.37
C GLU A 75 -8.13 -11.18 -8.77
N GLN A 76 -7.90 -11.47 -7.48
CA GLN A 76 -8.41 -12.67 -6.84
C GLN A 76 -9.94 -12.68 -6.76
N LYS A 77 -10.56 -13.85 -6.98
CA LYS A 77 -12.02 -14.03 -6.94
C LYS A 77 -12.61 -13.76 -5.56
N THR A 78 -11.83 -13.99 -4.51
CA THR A 78 -12.19 -13.75 -3.10
C THR A 78 -12.06 -12.27 -2.70
N CYS A 79 -11.60 -11.39 -3.59
CA CYS A 79 -11.49 -9.97 -3.33
C CYS A 79 -12.86 -9.28 -3.51
N HIS A 80 -13.44 -8.82 -2.41
CA HIS A 80 -14.79 -8.22 -2.38
C HIS A 80 -14.83 -6.72 -2.71
N HIS A 81 -13.67 -6.05 -2.74
CA HIS A 81 -13.53 -4.66 -3.15
C HIS A 81 -12.27 -4.49 -3.99
N ARG A 82 -12.37 -3.80 -5.12
CA ARG A 82 -11.23 -3.52 -5.99
C ARG A 82 -11.11 -2.00 -6.14
N PRO A 83 -10.05 -1.37 -5.64
CA PRO A 83 -9.80 0.04 -5.91
C PRO A 83 -9.45 0.22 -7.40
N GLN A 84 -9.63 1.42 -7.92
CA GLN A 84 -8.92 1.83 -9.14
C GLN A 84 -7.42 1.86 -8.83
N VAL A 85 -6.60 1.23 -9.66
CA VAL A 85 -5.15 1.14 -9.44
C VAL A 85 -4.44 1.95 -10.52
N GLU A 86 -3.58 2.88 -10.10
CA GLU A 86 -2.76 3.73 -10.97
C GLU A 86 -1.30 3.68 -10.51
N GLN A 87 -0.38 3.70 -11.47
CA GLN A 87 1.03 3.91 -11.19
C GLN A 87 1.37 5.38 -11.40
N ALA A 88 1.89 6.04 -10.37
CA ALA A 88 2.31 7.44 -10.45
C ALA A 88 3.61 7.59 -11.27
N PRO A 89 3.82 8.76 -11.91
CA PRO A 89 5.16 9.15 -12.35
C PRO A 89 6.11 9.24 -11.13
N GLY A 90 7.41 9.08 -11.35
CA GLY A 90 8.42 9.11 -10.28
C GLY A 90 8.78 7.74 -9.69
N ALA A 91 8.50 6.64 -10.40
CA ALA A 91 8.90 5.29 -10.00
C ALA A 91 10.42 5.15 -9.76
N GLU A 92 11.23 5.85 -10.55
CA GLU A 92 12.69 5.85 -10.42
C GLU A 92 13.14 6.54 -9.13
N GLU A 93 12.63 7.74 -8.85
CA GLU A 93 12.93 8.50 -7.63
C GLU A 93 12.53 7.72 -6.38
N ALA A 94 11.31 7.19 -6.36
CA ALA A 94 10.82 6.37 -5.26
C ALA A 94 11.64 5.08 -5.07
N GLY A 95 12.03 4.44 -6.17
CA GLY A 95 12.90 3.27 -6.15
C GLY A 95 14.30 3.58 -5.63
N GLU A 96 14.85 4.74 -5.99
CA GLU A 96 16.18 5.17 -5.55
C GLU A 96 16.22 5.50 -4.07
N LEU A 97 15.16 6.09 -3.50
CA LEU A 97 15.03 6.27 -2.04
C LEU A 97 15.17 4.94 -1.29
N LEU A 98 14.49 3.89 -1.77
CA LEU A 98 14.56 2.56 -1.16
C LEU A 98 15.96 1.94 -1.28
N ARG A 99 16.59 2.05 -2.46
CA ARG A 99 17.94 1.54 -2.69
C ARG A 99 18.96 2.28 -1.83
N ALA A 100 18.89 3.61 -1.77
CA ALA A 100 19.77 4.44 -0.96
C ALA A 100 19.68 4.07 0.52
N PHE A 101 18.47 3.88 1.05
CA PHE A 101 18.25 3.45 2.42
C PHE A 101 18.94 2.11 2.73
N PHE A 102 18.76 1.09 1.88
CA PHE A 102 19.39 -0.21 2.12
C PHE A 102 20.90 -0.23 1.87
N ARG A 103 21.42 0.60 0.96
CA ARG A 103 22.87 0.75 0.77
C ARG A 103 23.55 1.32 2.01
N ALA A 104 22.91 2.26 2.71
CA ALA A 104 23.46 2.86 3.93
C ALA A 104 23.47 1.91 5.15
N ARG A 105 22.82 0.75 5.07
CA ARG A 105 22.69 -0.24 6.17
C ARG A 105 23.41 -1.57 5.87
N ARG A 106 24.19 -1.63 4.78
CA ARG A 106 25.06 -2.75 4.42
C ARG A 106 26.50 -2.41 4.75
#